data_AF-A0A7Y6Y2T9-F1
#
_entry.id   AF-A0A7Y6Y2T9-F1
#
_cell.length_a   1.000
_cell.length_b   1.000
_cell.length_c   1.000
_cell.angle_alpha   90.00
_cell.angle_beta   90.00
_cell.angle_gamma   90.00
#
_symmetry.space_group_name_H-M   'P 1'
#
loop_
_entity.id
_entity.type
_entity.pdbx_description
1 polymer ?
#
loop_
_entity_poly.entity_id
_entity_poly.type
_entity_poly.pdbx_seq_one_letter_code
_entity_poly.pdbx_strand_id
1 'polypeptide(L)'
;MRYASAALLCATLMFTNTAAFAETDEADKARIQILEDQVTQLKAEVRRLRLTTSEMQTRLNQVNIILHDLQQPEKAELSDEEADCQQRLADAHKTRDKLVSLGYKAGHPDVVNVSVLLEQLEKECKSKQP
;
A
#
# COMPACT_ATOMS: atom_id res chain seq x y z
N MET A 1 57.64 22.34 66.82
CA MET A 1 56.26 22.04 66.38
C MET A 1 56.04 22.43 64.90
N ARG A 2 56.66 21.76 63.93
CA ARG A 2 56.44 22.06 62.48
C ARG A 2 55.92 20.87 61.66
N TYR A 3 56.01 19.64 62.20
CA TYR A 3 55.58 18.43 61.50
C TYR A 3 54.07 18.15 61.58
N ALA A 4 53.36 18.70 62.56
CA ALA A 4 51.92 18.47 62.73
C ALA A 4 51.07 19.13 61.62
N SER A 5 51.54 20.25 61.04
CA SER A 5 50.79 20.99 60.02
C SER A 5 50.85 20.34 58.63
N ALA A 6 51.98 19.73 58.27
CA ALA A 6 52.14 19.04 56.99
C ALA A 6 51.34 17.73 56.92
N ALA A 7 51.28 16.98 58.03
CA ALA A 7 50.49 15.75 58.09
C ALA A 7 48.99 16.03 58.00
N LEU A 8 48.51 17.12 58.61
CA LEU A 8 47.12 17.54 58.55
C LEU A 8 46.72 17.94 57.12
N LEU A 9 47.54 18.75 56.43
CA LEU A 9 47.31 19.16 55.04
C LEU A 9 47.26 17.97 54.07
N CYS A 10 48.14 16.99 54.26
CA CYS A 10 48.19 15.79 53.42
C CYS A 10 46.95 14.90 53.64
N ALA A 11 46.49 14.75 54.89
CA ALA A 11 45.28 14.01 55.21
C ALA A 11 44.02 14.67 54.64
N THR A 12 43.91 16.01 54.72
CA THR A 12 42.77 16.74 54.17
C THR A 12 42.73 16.65 52.65
N LEU A 13 43.86 16.78 51.96
CA LEU A 13 43.95 16.66 50.49
C LEU A 13 43.58 15.27 49.99
N MET A 14 44.01 14.22 50.70
CA MET A 14 43.65 12.84 50.35
C MET A 14 42.14 12.62 50.52
N PHE A 15 41.54 13.13 51.61
CA PHE A 15 40.11 12.94 51.91
C PHE A 15 39.20 13.71 50.93
N THR A 16 39.58 14.94 50.56
CA THR A 16 38.81 15.74 49.60
C THR A 16 38.88 15.16 48.19
N ASN A 17 40.02 14.61 47.77
CA ASN A 17 40.14 13.96 46.47
C ASN A 17 39.30 12.67 46.42
N THR A 18 39.36 11.81 47.45
CA THR A 18 38.54 10.59 47.48
C THR A 18 37.04 10.86 47.45
N ALA A 19 36.58 11.93 48.10
CA ALA A 19 35.17 12.33 48.07
C ALA A 19 34.73 12.82 46.68
N ALA A 20 35.55 13.64 46.02
CA ALA A 20 35.27 14.12 44.66
C ALA A 20 35.26 12.99 43.62
N PHE A 21 36.18 12.02 43.73
CA PHE A 21 36.19 10.83 42.86
C PHE A 21 34.98 9.91 43.10
N ALA A 22 34.54 9.75 44.35
CA ALA A 22 33.34 8.97 44.67
C ALA A 22 32.05 9.64 44.15
N GLU A 23 31.97 10.97 44.19
CA GLU A 23 30.83 11.73 43.67
C GLU A 23 30.74 11.62 42.13
N THR A 24 31.88 11.61 41.43
CA THR A 24 31.91 11.34 39.98
C THR A 24 31.55 9.90 39.62
N ASP A 25 31.97 8.92 40.41
CA ASP A 25 31.66 7.49 40.18
C ASP A 25 30.16 7.20 40.36
N GLU A 26 29.51 7.85 41.34
CA GLU A 26 28.08 7.69 41.58
C GLU A 26 27.23 8.38 40.49
N ALA A 27 27.67 9.55 40.02
CA ALA A 27 27.03 10.25 38.90
C ALA A 27 27.14 9.44 37.59
N ASP A 28 28.30 8.81 37.34
CA ASP A 28 28.51 7.95 36.18
C ASP A 28 27.66 6.67 36.25
N LYS A 29 27.55 6.04 37.43
CA LYS A 29 26.63 4.90 37.64
C LYS A 29 25.17 5.27 37.38
N ALA A 30 24.71 6.40 37.91
CA ALA A 30 23.34 6.88 37.68
C ALA A 30 23.08 7.11 36.19
N ARG A 31 24.06 7.67 35.47
CA ARG A 31 23.97 7.89 34.02
C ARG A 31 23.97 6.59 33.23
N ILE A 32 24.79 5.61 33.61
CA ILE A 32 24.80 4.27 33.01
C ILE A 32 23.43 3.62 33.19
N GLN A 33 22.86 3.66 34.41
CA GLN A 33 21.54 3.08 34.67
C GLN A 33 20.45 3.70 33.80
N ILE A 34 20.43 5.03 33.66
CA ILE A 34 19.48 5.72 32.78
C ILE A 34 19.63 5.27 31.32
N LEU A 35 20.87 5.13 30.84
CA LEU A 35 21.13 4.67 29.49
C LEU A 35 20.71 3.20 29.29
N GLU A 36 20.92 2.34 30.29
CA GLU A 36 20.49 0.94 30.26
C GLU A 36 18.96 0.82 30.22
N ASP A 37 18.25 1.65 30.99
CA ASP A 37 16.79 1.71 30.98
C ASP A 37 16.28 2.20 29.61
N GLN A 38 16.89 3.24 29.05
CA GLN A 38 16.56 3.74 27.71
C GLN A 38 16.81 2.68 26.63
N VAL A 39 17.94 1.96 26.69
CA VAL A 39 18.25 0.88 25.75
C VAL A 39 17.22 -0.24 25.87
N THR A 40 16.78 -0.56 27.07
CA THR A 40 15.76 -1.59 27.31
C THR A 40 14.41 -1.18 26.72
N GLN A 41 13.99 0.07 26.92
CA GLN A 41 12.77 0.62 26.34
C GLN A 41 12.84 0.63 24.80
N LEU A 42 13.95 1.10 24.23
CA LEU A 42 14.16 1.12 22.78
C LEU A 42 14.15 -0.28 22.18
N LYS A 43 14.73 -1.29 22.85
CA LYS A 43 14.66 -2.69 22.41
C LYS A 43 13.23 -3.21 22.40
N ALA A 44 12.43 -2.87 23.41
CA ALA A 44 11.02 -3.25 23.45
C ALA A 44 10.24 -2.59 22.30
N GLU A 45 10.48 -1.30 22.06
CA GLU A 45 9.80 -0.56 20.99
C GLU A 45 10.18 -1.08 19.60
N VAL A 46 11.46 -1.40 19.36
CA VAL A 46 11.91 -2.04 18.11
C VAL A 46 11.22 -3.38 17.89
N ARG A 47 11.05 -4.20 18.94
CA ARG A 47 10.32 -5.47 18.84
C ARG A 47 8.86 -5.24 18.49
N ARG A 48 8.21 -4.28 19.15
CA ARG A 48 6.82 -3.89 18.89
C ARG A 48 6.64 -3.44 17.44
N LEU A 49 7.48 -2.52 16.97
CA LEU A 49 7.44 -2.02 15.60
C LEU A 49 7.65 -3.13 14.57
N ARG A 50 8.59 -4.06 14.80
CA ARG A 50 8.79 -5.22 13.91
C ARG A 50 7.54 -6.08 13.79
N LEU A 51 6.85 -6.35 14.90
CA LEU A 51 5.59 -7.10 14.88
C LEU A 51 4.52 -6.34 14.10
N THR A 52 4.33 -5.04 14.37
CA THR A 52 3.36 -4.20 13.65
C THR A 52 3.66 -4.16 12.15
N THR A 53 4.92 -4.01 11.73
CA THR A 53 5.30 -4.04 10.32
C THR A 53 4.98 -5.38 9.67
N SER A 54 5.25 -6.50 10.36
CA SER A 54 4.93 -7.83 9.84
C SER A 54 3.43 -8.04 9.66
N GLU A 55 2.62 -7.57 10.62
CA GLU A 55 1.16 -7.62 10.53
C GLU A 55 0.63 -6.74 9.40
N MET A 56 1.16 -5.52 9.26
CA MET A 56 0.80 -4.61 8.17
C MET A 56 1.14 -5.19 6.80
N GLN A 57 2.32 -5.81 6.66
CA GLN A 57 2.72 -6.48 5.42
C GLN A 57 1.77 -7.64 5.07
N THR A 58 1.38 -8.41 6.08
CA THR A 58 0.42 -9.52 5.89
C THR A 58 -0.93 -8.99 5.41
N ARG A 59 -1.44 -7.91 6.02
CA ARG A 59 -2.70 -7.26 5.60
C ARG A 59 -2.59 -6.68 4.19
N LEU A 60 -1.47 -6.05 3.85
CA LEU A 60 -1.22 -5.54 2.49
C LEU A 60 -1.28 -6.67 1.45
N ASN A 61 -0.64 -7.80 1.74
CA ASN A 61 -0.67 -8.96 0.85
C ASN A 61 -2.11 -9.49 0.68
N GLN A 62 -2.90 -9.56 1.76
CA GLN A 62 -4.31 -9.96 1.70
C GLN A 62 -5.15 -9.00 0.86
N VAL A 63 -4.98 -7.69 1.06
CA VAL A 63 -5.70 -6.67 0.27
C VAL A 63 -5.33 -6.77 -1.20
N ASN A 64 -4.05 -6.98 -1.53
CA ASN A 64 -3.62 -7.16 -2.91
C ASN A 64 -4.22 -8.40 -3.58
N ILE A 65 -4.34 -9.51 -2.85
CA ILE A 65 -5.01 -10.72 -3.35
C ILE A 65 -6.49 -10.42 -3.61
N ILE A 66 -7.19 -9.82 -2.66
CA ILE A 66 -8.61 -9.45 -2.82
C ILE A 66 -8.80 -8.51 -4.02
N LEU A 67 -7.93 -7.50 -4.15
CA LEU A 67 -8.02 -6.54 -5.24
C LEU A 67 -7.78 -7.22 -6.60
N HIS A 68 -6.83 -8.14 -6.67
CA HIS A 68 -6.61 -8.94 -7.87
C HIS A 68 -7.82 -9.83 -8.18
N ASP A 69 -8.38 -10.52 -7.19
CA ASP A 69 -9.53 -11.41 -7.35
C ASP A 69 -10.82 -10.66 -7.73
N LEU A 70 -10.96 -9.40 -7.34
CA LEU A 70 -12.07 -8.54 -7.76
C LEU A 70 -11.86 -7.95 -9.17
N GLN A 71 -10.63 -7.65 -9.57
CA GLN A 71 -10.33 -7.07 -10.88
C GLN A 71 -10.37 -8.08 -12.03
N GLN A 72 -10.07 -9.35 -11.78
CA GLN A 72 -10.13 -10.39 -12.83
C GLN A 72 -11.53 -10.61 -13.41
N PRO A 73 -12.60 -10.82 -12.60
CA PRO A 73 -13.94 -11.03 -13.13
C PRO A 73 -14.47 -9.79 -13.83
N GLU A 74 -14.23 -8.59 -13.30
CA GLU A 74 -14.67 -7.34 -13.95
C GLU A 74 -14.04 -7.16 -15.34
N LYS A 75 -12.75 -7.47 -15.50
CA LYS A 75 -12.08 -7.45 -16.81
C LYS A 75 -12.62 -8.51 -17.76
N ALA A 76 -12.94 -9.71 -17.24
CA ALA A 76 -13.50 -10.78 -18.04
C ALA A 76 -14.92 -10.43 -18.52
N GLU A 77 -15.78 -9.92 -17.64
CA GLU A 77 -17.13 -9.49 -17.96
C GLU A 77 -17.14 -8.34 -18.98
N LEU A 78 -16.29 -7.33 -18.83
CA LEU A 78 -16.15 -6.26 -19.81
C LEU A 78 -15.67 -6.78 -21.18
N SER A 79 -14.73 -7.73 -21.17
CA SER A 79 -14.25 -8.37 -22.40
C SER A 79 -15.34 -9.21 -23.09
N ASP A 80 -16.15 -9.93 -22.32
CA ASP A 80 -17.24 -10.76 -22.83
C ASP A 80 -18.39 -9.89 -23.38
N GLU A 81 -18.71 -8.79 -22.69
CA GLU A 81 -19.69 -7.81 -23.18
C GLU A 81 -19.22 -7.12 -24.47
N GLU A 82 -17.93 -6.77 -24.59
CA GLU A 82 -17.39 -6.20 -25.82
C GLU A 82 -17.44 -7.20 -26.97
N ALA A 83 -17.09 -8.47 -26.71
CA ALA A 83 -17.18 -9.54 -27.71
C ALA A 83 -18.62 -9.79 -28.18
N ASP A 84 -19.60 -9.84 -27.28
CA ASP A 84 -21.02 -9.98 -27.63
C ASP A 84 -21.52 -8.79 -28.46
N CYS A 85 -21.12 -7.57 -28.10
CA CYS A 85 -21.51 -6.35 -28.83
C CYS A 85 -20.94 -6.36 -30.27
N GLN A 86 -19.66 -6.74 -30.43
CA GLN A 86 -19.03 -6.88 -31.74
C GLN A 86 -19.70 -7.97 -32.58
N GLN A 87 -20.05 -9.11 -31.97
CA GLN A 87 -20.75 -10.20 -32.65
C GLN A 87 -22.14 -9.76 -33.14
N ARG A 88 -22.91 -9.07 -32.29
CA ARG A 88 -24.24 -8.54 -32.65
C ARG A 88 -24.17 -7.52 -33.79
N LEU A 89 -23.14 -6.65 -33.80
CA LEU A 89 -22.90 -5.73 -34.91
C LEU A 89 -22.60 -6.48 -36.22
N ALA A 90 -21.72 -7.48 -36.16
CA ALA A 90 -21.38 -8.30 -37.32
C ALA A 90 -22.62 -9.03 -37.89
N ASP A 91 -23.47 -9.59 -37.03
CA ASP A 91 -24.69 -10.29 -37.44
C ASP A 91 -25.74 -9.34 -38.03
N ALA A 92 -25.88 -8.13 -37.47
CA ALA A 92 -26.76 -7.10 -38.02
C ALA A 92 -26.28 -6.59 -39.39
N HIS A 93 -24.97 -6.36 -39.56
CA HIS A 93 -24.39 -6.02 -40.86
C HIS A 93 -24.61 -7.13 -41.89
N LYS A 94 -24.35 -8.39 -41.51
CA LYS A 94 -24.58 -9.55 -42.37
C LYS A 94 -26.05 -9.67 -42.78
N THR A 95 -26.98 -9.39 -41.87
CA THR A 95 -28.43 -9.41 -42.15
C THR A 95 -28.80 -8.31 -43.14
N ARG A 96 -28.31 -7.08 -42.93
CA ARG A 96 -28.50 -5.97 -43.86
C ARG A 96 -27.97 -6.33 -45.26
N ASP A 97 -26.74 -6.83 -45.33
CA ASP A 97 -26.09 -7.16 -46.59
C ASP A 97 -26.82 -8.31 -47.31
N LYS A 98 -27.35 -9.28 -46.56
CA LYS A 98 -28.23 -10.33 -47.09
C LYS A 98 -29.50 -9.74 -47.69
N LEU A 99 -30.18 -8.82 -47.00
CA LEU A 99 -31.37 -8.15 -47.55
C LEU A 99 -31.05 -7.39 -48.84
N VAL A 100 -29.95 -6.63 -48.86
CA VAL A 100 -29.51 -5.93 -50.07
C VAL A 100 -29.20 -6.91 -51.21
N SER A 101 -28.56 -8.06 -50.92
CA SER A 101 -28.26 -9.10 -51.91
C SER A 101 -29.52 -9.77 -52.49
N LEU A 102 -30.62 -9.81 -51.72
CA LEU A 102 -31.92 -10.30 -52.15
C LEU A 102 -32.68 -9.27 -53.00
N GLY A 103 -32.09 -8.09 -53.26
CA GLY A 103 -32.66 -7.03 -54.09
C GLY A 103 -33.55 -6.04 -53.33
N TYR A 104 -33.60 -6.13 -51.99
CA TYR A 104 -34.28 -5.12 -51.18
C TYR A 104 -33.54 -3.79 -51.29
N LYS A 105 -34.25 -2.74 -51.74
CA LYS A 105 -33.70 -1.39 -51.85
C LYS A 105 -33.48 -0.80 -50.46
N ALA A 106 -32.59 0.18 -50.35
CA ALA A 106 -32.28 0.88 -49.10
C ALA A 106 -33.53 1.47 -48.38
N GLY A 107 -34.57 1.84 -49.14
CA GLY A 107 -35.84 2.33 -48.60
C GLY A 107 -36.84 1.24 -48.20
N HIS A 108 -36.51 -0.05 -48.34
CA HIS A 108 -37.40 -1.13 -47.93
C HIS A 108 -37.53 -1.17 -46.40
N PRO A 109 -38.74 -1.34 -45.83
CA PRO A 109 -38.95 -1.33 -44.39
C PRO A 109 -37.99 -2.22 -43.61
N ASP A 110 -37.72 -3.44 -44.09
CA ASP A 110 -36.80 -4.37 -43.42
C ASP A 110 -35.34 -3.88 -43.41
N VAL A 111 -34.89 -3.24 -44.50
CA VAL A 111 -33.52 -2.68 -44.59
C VAL A 111 -33.39 -1.45 -43.70
N VAL A 112 -34.43 -0.60 -43.68
CA VAL A 112 -34.50 0.57 -42.81
C VAL A 112 -34.50 0.15 -41.34
N ASN A 113 -35.30 -0.85 -40.97
CA ASN A 113 -35.37 -1.36 -39.60
C ASN A 113 -34.03 -1.91 -39.12
N VAL A 114 -33.33 -2.71 -39.94
CA VAL A 114 -31.99 -3.20 -39.61
C VAL A 114 -30.97 -2.06 -39.55
N SER A 115 -31.10 -1.03 -40.39
CA SER A 115 -30.19 0.14 -40.36
C SER A 115 -30.38 0.98 -39.10
N VAL A 116 -31.62 1.17 -38.65
CA VAL A 116 -31.91 1.84 -37.36
C VAL A 116 -31.38 1.02 -36.20
N LEU A 117 -31.54 -0.31 -36.23
CA LEU A 117 -30.99 -1.21 -35.23
C LEU A 117 -29.45 -1.15 -35.18
N LEU A 118 -28.79 -1.10 -36.35
CA LEU A 118 -27.34 -0.91 -36.45
C LEU A 118 -26.90 0.41 -35.80
N GLU A 119 -27.57 1.53 -36.09
CA GLU A 119 -27.24 2.81 -35.46
C GLU A 119 -27.41 2.81 -33.94
N GLN A 120 -28.42 2.10 -33.43
CA GLN A 120 -28.64 1.94 -32.00
C GLN A 120 -27.54 1.07 -31.37
N LEU A 121 -27.24 -0.09 -31.97
CA LEU A 121 -26.18 -0.98 -31.54
C LEU A 121 -24.80 -0.30 -31.56
N GLU A 122 -24.48 0.46 -32.59
CA GLU A 122 -23.21 1.19 -32.68
C GLU A 122 -23.07 2.23 -31.55
N LYS A 123 -24.16 2.89 -31.15
CA LYS A 123 -24.16 3.82 -30.01
C LYS A 123 -24.01 3.08 -28.69
N GLU A 124 -24.72 1.97 -28.52
CA GLU A 124 -24.62 1.12 -27.33
C GLU A 124 -23.19 0.57 -27.16
N CYS A 125 -22.61 -0.02 -28.20
CA CYS A 125 -21.24 -0.55 -28.15
C CYS A 125 -20.20 0.54 -27.89
N LYS A 126 -20.34 1.74 -28.47
CA LYS A 126 -19.43 2.87 -28.19
C LYS A 126 -19.53 3.39 -26.76
N SER A 127 -20.73 3.35 -26.17
CA SER A 127 -20.93 3.81 -24.79
C SER A 127 -20.38 2.85 -23.73
N LYS A 128 -20.13 1.58 -24.11
CA LYS A 128 -19.64 0.52 -23.25
C LYS A 128 -18.13 0.27 -23.34
N GLN A 129 -17.41 0.93 -24.26
CA GLN A 129 -15.95 0.85 -24.31
C GLN A 129 -15.34 1.66 -23.14
N PRO A 130 -14.49 1.05 -22.30
CA PRO A 130 -13.89 1.70 -21.12
C PRO A 130 -12.90 2.81 -21.46
#